data_AF-M0G6F9-F1
#
_entry.id   AF-M0G6F9-F1
#
_cell.length_a   1.000
_cell.length_b   1.000
_cell.length_c   1.000
_cell.angle_alpha   90.00
_cell.angle_beta   90.00
_cell.angle_gamma   90.00
#
_symmetry.space_group_name_H-M   'P 1'
#
loop_
_entity.id
_entity.type
_entity.pdbx_description
1 polymer ?
#
loop_
_entity_poly.entity_id
_entity_poly.type
_entity_poly.pdbx_seq_one_letter_code
_entity_poly.pdbx_strand_id
1 'polypeptide(L)'
;MDRRFLAVVGVFDLLIAGGLALLGVLAHPLSFARVALFAAAGVLLVVSGLRESVALGSTTLGWHVVAGAGYVCFGLAILVNGLSSVLDARGDALFGGVSALLLAPVMLFMGVDYLRGGVHFDLSTFE
;
A
#
# COMPACT_ATOMS: atom_id res chain seq x y z
N MET A 1 -13.24 3.83 -13.85
CA MET A 1 -11.88 4.35 -13.55
C MET A 1 -10.93 3.24 -13.93
N ASP A 2 -9.98 3.46 -14.83
CA ASP A 2 -9.19 2.36 -15.40
C ASP A 2 -8.31 1.69 -14.33
N ARG A 3 -8.27 0.35 -14.29
CA ARG A 3 -7.34 -0.47 -13.49
C ARG A 3 -5.90 -0.03 -13.56
N ARG A 4 -5.49 0.59 -14.67
CA ARG A 4 -4.16 1.20 -14.81
C ARG A 4 -3.85 2.24 -13.73
N PHE A 5 -4.86 2.84 -13.11
CA PHE A 5 -4.66 3.72 -11.96
C PHE A 5 -4.01 2.99 -10.78
N LEU A 6 -4.34 1.72 -10.54
CA LEU A 6 -3.69 0.91 -9.51
C LEU A 6 -2.19 0.81 -9.78
N ALA A 7 -1.78 0.68 -11.06
CA ALA A 7 -0.38 0.67 -11.42
C ALA A 7 0.30 2.02 -11.18
N VAL A 8 -0.41 3.14 -11.38
CA VAL A 8 0.11 4.47 -11.04
C VAL A 8 0.35 4.59 -9.53
N VAL A 9 -0.60 4.16 -8.70
CA VAL A 9 -0.45 4.12 -7.24
C VAL A 9 0.72 3.22 -6.85
N GLY A 10 0.82 2.04 -7.47
CA GLY A 10 1.91 1.12 -7.18
C GLY A 10 3.29 1.66 -7.55
N VAL A 11 3.43 2.36 -8.69
CA VAL A 11 4.67 3.04 -9.06
C VAL A 11 5.01 4.13 -8.04
N PHE A 12 4.03 4.89 -7.58
CA PHE A 12 4.23 5.90 -6.54
C PHE A 12 4.76 5.28 -5.23
N ASP A 13 4.20 4.15 -4.79
CA ASP A 13 4.69 3.43 -3.61
C ASP A 13 6.13 2.90 -3.78
N LEU A 14 6.48 2.42 -4.98
CA LEU A 14 7.85 2.03 -5.31
C LEU A 14 8.83 3.21 -5.28
N LEU A 15 8.41 4.39 -5.73
CA LEU A 15 9.22 5.60 -5.65
C LEU A 15 9.45 6.03 -4.19
N ILE A 16 8.44 5.90 -3.33
CA ILE A 16 8.60 6.13 -1.88
C ILE A 16 9.59 5.13 -1.30
N ALA A 17 9.43 3.83 -1.58
CA ALA A 17 10.34 2.79 -1.09
C ALA A 17 11.79 3.06 -1.54
N GLY A 18 11.99 3.41 -2.82
CA GLY A 18 13.30 3.75 -3.38
C GLY A 18 13.89 5.00 -2.75
N GLY A 19 13.11 6.07 -2.59
CA GLY A 19 13.55 7.30 -1.94
C GLY A 19 13.97 7.07 -0.50
N LEU A 20 13.19 6.32 0.28
CA LEU A 20 13.53 5.96 1.66
C LEU A 20 14.81 5.12 1.75
N ALA A 21 15.00 4.17 0.83
CA ALA A 21 16.21 3.36 0.78
C ALA A 21 17.46 4.20 0.46
N LEU A 22 17.36 5.10 -0.52
CA LEU A 22 18.47 5.99 -0.92
C LEU A 22 18.88 6.99 0.17
N LEU A 23 17.93 7.42 1.01
CA LEU A 23 18.20 8.31 2.15
C LEU A 23 18.86 7.59 3.34
N GLY A 24 19.22 6.31 3.20
CA GLY A 24 19.94 5.56 4.24
C GLY A 24 19.07 5.17 5.44
N VAL A 25 17.73 5.22 5.29
CA VAL A 25 16.77 4.99 6.37
C VAL A 25 16.77 3.52 6.83
N LEU A 26 17.44 2.61 6.11
CA LEU A 26 17.52 1.17 6.41
C LEU A 26 18.28 0.80 7.70
N ALA A 27 18.93 1.76 8.37
CA ALA A 27 19.67 1.51 9.61
C ALA A 27 18.80 1.11 10.81
N HIS A 28 17.48 1.36 10.76
CA HIS A 28 16.54 1.07 11.84
C HIS A 28 15.52 -0.02 11.43
N PRO A 29 15.21 -1.02 12.29
CA PRO A 29 14.30 -2.12 11.94
C PRO A 29 12.90 -1.67 11.48
N LEU A 30 12.33 -0.65 12.14
CA LEU A 30 11.02 -0.08 11.77
C LEU A 30 11.04 0.57 10.39
N SER A 31 12.17 1.17 10.02
CA SER A 31 12.36 1.78 8.71
C SER A 31 12.50 0.73 7.62
N PHE A 32 13.22 -0.37 7.88
CA PHE A 32 13.28 -1.50 6.98
C PHE A 32 11.89 -2.10 6.73
N ALA A 33 11.12 -2.34 7.80
CA ALA A 33 9.75 -2.84 7.68
C ALA A 33 8.86 -1.91 6.85
N ARG A 34 8.98 -0.59 7.05
CA ARG A 34 8.26 0.42 6.24
C ARG A 34 8.64 0.35 4.77
N VAL A 35 9.93 0.28 4.45
CA VAL A 35 10.42 0.16 3.07
C VAL A 35 9.90 -1.13 2.43
N ALA A 36 9.96 -2.25 3.15
CA ALA A 36 9.45 -3.54 2.67
C ALA A 36 7.95 -3.50 2.40
N LEU A 37 7.16 -2.84 3.25
CA LEU A 37 5.72 -2.68 3.07
C LEU A 37 5.38 -1.81 1.86
N PHE A 38 6.05 -0.67 1.68
CA PHE A 38 5.86 0.16 0.47
C PHE A 38 6.29 -0.56 -0.80
N ALA A 39 7.41 -1.29 -0.76
CA ALA A 39 7.86 -2.08 -1.90
C ALA A 39 6.85 -3.18 -2.25
N ALA A 40 6.35 -3.92 -1.25
CA ALA A 40 5.35 -4.95 -1.43
C ALA A 40 4.03 -4.38 -1.98
N ALA A 41 3.53 -3.29 -1.39
CA ALA A 41 2.36 -2.58 -1.87
C ALA A 41 2.52 -2.17 -3.33
N GLY A 42 3.65 -1.52 -3.65
CA GLY A 42 3.96 -1.05 -4.98
C GLY A 42 3.98 -2.16 -6.03
N VAL A 43 4.69 -3.27 -5.75
CA VAL A 43 4.71 -4.42 -6.66
C VAL A 43 3.31 -5.02 -6.84
N LEU A 44 2.57 -5.25 -5.76
CA LEU A 44 1.24 -5.85 -5.82
C LEU A 44 0.25 -4.98 -6.60
N LEU A 45 0.27 -3.67 -6.38
CA LEU A 45 -0.62 -2.72 -7.07
C LEU A 45 -0.25 -2.53 -8.55
N VAL A 46 1.05 -2.54 -8.90
CA VAL A 46 1.48 -2.59 -10.30
C VAL A 46 1.00 -3.86 -10.98
N VAL A 47 1.18 -5.01 -10.33
CA VAL A 47 0.75 -6.30 -10.89
C VAL A 47 -0.77 -6.33 -11.07
N SER A 48 -1.54 -5.90 -10.08
CA SER A 48 -3.01 -5.90 -10.17
C SER A 48 -3.55 -4.92 -11.21
N GLY A 49 -2.90 -3.78 -11.43
CA GLY A 49 -3.28 -2.83 -12.47
C GLY A 49 -2.98 -3.32 -13.90
N LEU A 50 -2.03 -4.25 -14.05
CA LEU A 50 -1.57 -4.73 -15.37
C LEU A 50 -2.02 -6.16 -15.70
N ARG A 51 -2.41 -6.96 -14.72
CA ARG A 51 -2.76 -8.38 -14.88
C ARG A 51 -4.14 -8.65 -14.32
N GLU A 52 -4.95 -9.37 -15.11
CA GLU A 52 -6.28 -9.86 -14.70
C GLU A 52 -6.21 -10.84 -13.52
N SER A 53 -5.18 -11.67 -13.53
CA SER A 53 -4.96 -12.70 -12.53
C SER A 53 -3.48 -13.07 -12.44
N VAL A 54 -3.10 -13.64 -11.30
CA VAL A 54 -1.74 -14.06 -10.99
C VAL A 54 -1.78 -15.49 -10.50
N ALA A 55 -0.96 -16.35 -11.11
CA ALA A 55 -0.76 -17.71 -10.62
C ALA A 55 0.16 -17.70 -9.39
N LEU A 56 -0.30 -18.30 -8.30
CA LEU A 56 0.44 -18.50 -7.07
C LEU A 56 0.45 -20.01 -6.73
N GLY A 57 1.48 -20.71 -7.24
CA GLY A 57 1.56 -22.16 -7.14
C GLY A 57 0.41 -22.84 -7.90
N SER A 58 -0.42 -23.60 -7.20
CA SER A 58 -1.61 -24.28 -7.74
C SER A 58 -2.88 -23.40 -7.75
N THR A 59 -2.81 -22.19 -7.21
CA THR A 59 -3.96 -21.28 -7.09
C THR A 59 -3.84 -20.10 -8.07
N THR A 60 -4.96 -19.58 -8.53
CA THR A 60 -5.01 -18.35 -9.34
C THR A 60 -5.73 -17.27 -8.54
N LEU A 61 -5.06 -16.15 -8.31
CA LEU A 61 -5.61 -15.01 -7.61
C LEU A 61 -6.11 -13.98 -8.63
N GLY A 62 -7.35 -13.53 -8.49
CA GLY A 62 -7.88 -12.42 -9.28
C GLY A 62 -7.20 -11.10 -8.92
N TRP A 63 -7.20 -10.15 -9.86
CA TRP A 63 -6.57 -8.83 -9.70
C TRP A 63 -7.01 -8.13 -8.40
N HIS A 64 -8.29 -8.26 -8.02
CA HIS A 64 -8.85 -7.62 -6.83
C HIS A 64 -8.22 -8.17 -5.54
N VAL A 65 -7.89 -9.47 -5.48
CA VAL A 65 -7.21 -10.06 -4.31
C VAL A 65 -5.80 -9.51 -4.19
N VAL A 66 -5.09 -9.43 -5.32
CA VAL A 66 -3.73 -8.89 -5.38
C VAL A 66 -3.72 -7.40 -5.01
N ALA A 67 -4.67 -6.63 -5.55
CA ALA A 67 -4.86 -5.22 -5.20
C ALA A 67 -5.20 -5.03 -3.72
N GLY A 68 -6.08 -5.87 -3.18
CA GLY A 68 -6.47 -5.85 -1.78
C GLY A 68 -5.28 -6.08 -0.85
N ALA A 69 -4.44 -7.07 -1.15
CA ALA A 69 -3.19 -7.30 -0.43
C ALA A 69 -2.23 -6.10 -0.54
N GLY A 70 -2.14 -5.49 -1.72
CA GLY A 70 -1.36 -4.27 -1.94
C GLY A 70 -1.81 -3.09 -1.07
N TYR A 71 -3.12 -2.82 -1.03
CA TYR A 71 -3.70 -1.78 -0.18
C TYR A 71 -3.54 -2.05 1.32
N VAL A 72 -3.59 -3.30 1.74
CA VAL A 72 -3.28 -3.67 3.13
C VAL A 72 -1.82 -3.33 3.46
N CYS A 73 -0.87 -3.73 2.60
CA CYS A 73 0.54 -3.37 2.77
C CYS A 73 0.74 -1.85 2.81
N PHE A 74 0.08 -1.11 1.91
CA PHE A 74 0.17 0.35 1.85
C PHE A 74 -0.40 1.00 3.11
N GLY A 75 -1.59 0.58 3.56
CA GLY A 75 -2.21 1.08 4.78
C GLY A 75 -1.35 0.83 6.02
N LEU A 76 -0.72 -0.35 6.12
CA LEU A 76 0.24 -0.64 7.20
C LEU A 76 1.50 0.22 7.11
N ALA A 77 2.03 0.46 5.90
CA ALA A 77 3.19 1.33 5.71
C ALA A 77 2.90 2.76 6.18
N ILE A 78 1.75 3.32 5.79
CA ILE A 78 1.27 4.64 6.22
C ILE A 78 1.07 4.67 7.74
N LEU A 79 0.46 3.63 8.32
CA LEU A 79 0.20 3.57 9.76
C LEU A 79 1.51 3.63 10.57
N VAL A 80 2.48 2.80 10.19
CA VAL A 80 3.81 2.79 10.83
C VAL A 80 4.51 4.12 10.63
N ASN A 81 4.37 4.75 9.47
CA ASN A 81 4.93 6.07 9.19
C ASN A 81 4.31 7.15 10.08
N GLY A 82 2.98 7.25 10.11
CA GLY A 82 2.25 8.23 10.91
C GLY A 82 2.53 8.07 12.40
N LEU A 83 2.50 6.83 12.91
CA LEU A 83 2.82 6.55 14.31
C LEU A 83 4.25 6.98 14.66
N SER A 84 5.21 6.73 13.78
CA SER A 84 6.61 7.16 14.01
C SER A 84 6.74 8.68 14.01
N SER A 85 6.05 9.38 13.12
CA SER A 85 6.06 10.85 13.05
C SER A 85 5.40 11.52 14.25
N VAL A 86 4.39 10.90 14.84
CA VAL A 86 3.73 11.43 16.06
C VAL A 86 4.53 11.14 17.32
N LEU A 87 5.21 9.98 17.38
CA LEU A 87 5.99 9.58 18.55
C LEU A 87 7.40 10.20 18.59
N ASP A 88 7.95 10.61 17.46
CA ASP A 88 9.24 11.30 17.41
C ASP A 88 9.07 12.79 17.75
N ALA A 89 9.78 13.27 18.77
CA ALA A 89 9.75 14.66 19.20
C ALA A 89 10.27 15.64 18.13
N ARG A 90 11.01 15.15 17.12
CA ARG A 90 11.47 15.92 15.96
C ARG A 90 10.60 15.70 14.71
N GLY A 91 9.60 14.83 14.79
CA GLY A 91 8.72 14.51 13.68
C GLY A 91 7.70 15.62 13.42
N ASP A 92 7.26 15.72 12.16
CA ASP A 92 6.05 16.48 11.82
C ASP A 92 4.80 15.70 12.25
N ALA A 93 4.48 15.82 13.54
CA ALA A 93 3.37 15.09 14.15
C ALA A 93 2.01 15.52 13.60
N LEU A 94 1.85 16.79 13.20
CA LEU A 94 0.55 17.38 12.90
C LEU A 94 0.12 17.14 11.45
N PHE A 95 0.95 17.47 10.47
CA PHE A 95 0.54 17.33 9.07
C PHE A 95 0.93 15.96 8.53
N GLY A 96 2.19 15.55 8.62
CA GLY A 96 2.61 14.21 8.21
C GLY A 96 2.02 13.08 9.06
N GLY A 97 2.08 13.22 10.39
CA GLY A 97 1.67 12.19 11.34
C GLY A 97 0.17 11.93 11.39
N VAL A 98 -0.63 12.93 11.76
CA VAL A 98 -2.09 12.78 11.91
C VAL A 98 -2.77 12.47 10.57
N SER A 99 -2.38 13.11 9.47
CA SER A 99 -2.98 12.79 8.16
C SER A 99 -2.70 11.35 7.74
N ALA A 100 -1.51 10.82 8.02
CA ALA A 100 -1.20 9.41 7.80
C ALA A 100 -2.07 8.49 8.68
N LEU A 101 -2.27 8.83 9.97
CA LEU A 101 -3.12 8.06 10.87
C LEU A 101 -4.60 8.05 10.47
N LEU A 102 -5.08 9.12 9.81
CA LEU A 102 -6.44 9.18 9.27
C LEU A 102 -6.58 8.43 7.93
N LEU A 103 -5.53 8.44 7.10
CA LEU A 103 -5.54 7.79 5.78
C LEU A 103 -5.36 6.27 5.89
N ALA A 104 -4.54 5.78 6.82
CA ALA A 104 -4.23 4.36 6.94
C ALA A 104 -5.48 3.48 7.13
N PRO A 105 -6.45 3.80 8.02
CA PRO A 105 -7.69 3.03 8.15
C PRO A 105 -8.49 2.94 6.85
N VAL A 106 -8.52 4.00 6.04
CA VAL A 106 -9.21 4.02 4.75
C VAL A 106 -8.57 3.03 3.78
N MET A 107 -7.23 3.04 3.68
CA MET A 107 -6.49 2.10 2.83
C MET A 107 -6.66 0.66 3.29
N LEU A 108 -6.60 0.41 4.60
CA LEU A 108 -6.82 -0.91 5.18
C LEU A 108 -8.23 -1.43 4.91
N PHE A 109 -9.24 -0.57 5.07
CA PHE A 109 -10.63 -0.91 4.78
C PHE A 109 -10.81 -1.26 3.30
N MET A 110 -10.29 -0.43 2.39
CA MET A 110 -10.34 -0.69 0.95
C MET A 110 -9.65 -2.02 0.60
N GLY A 111 -8.47 -2.28 1.18
CA GLY A 111 -7.76 -3.53 0.98
C GLY A 111 -8.55 -4.76 1.43
N VAL A 112 -9.13 -4.71 2.65
CA VAL A 112 -9.97 -5.78 3.18
C VAL A 112 -11.23 -5.98 2.36
N ASP A 113 -11.84 -4.90 1.87
CA ASP A 113 -13.03 -4.98 1.03
C ASP A 113 -12.73 -5.65 -0.31
N TYR A 114 -11.62 -5.30 -0.95
CA TYR A 114 -11.17 -5.92 -2.21
C TYR A 114 -10.85 -7.41 -2.05
N LEU A 115 -10.23 -7.78 -0.92
CA LEU A 115 -9.99 -9.20 -0.55
C LEU A 115 -11.30 -9.98 -0.37
N ARG A 116 -12.39 -9.30 0.01
CA ARG A 116 -13.73 -9.88 0.15
C ARG A 116 -14.56 -9.82 -1.14
N GLY A 117 -13.98 -9.34 -2.24
CA GLY A 117 -14.66 -9.23 -3.53
C GLY A 117 -15.43 -7.92 -3.72
N GLY A 118 -15.10 -6.86 -2.97
CA GLY A 118 -15.67 -5.53 -3.16
C GLY A 118 -17.13 -5.40 -2.71
N VAL A 119 -17.41 -5.76 -1.45
CA VAL A 119 -18.76 -5.69 -0.88
C VAL A 119 -19.24 -4.24 -0.77
N HIS A 120 -18.31 -3.30 -0.54
CA HIS A 120 -18.61 -1.88 -0.39
C HIS A 120 -18.16 -1.05 -1.60
N PHE A 121 -17.04 -1.43 -2.23
CA PHE A 121 -16.56 -0.81 -3.47
C PHE A 121 -16.82 -1.72 -4.66
N ASP A 122 -17.70 -1.26 -5.55
CA ASP A 122 -18.06 -2.00 -6.77
C ASP A 122 -16.85 -2.13 -7.70
N LEU A 123 -16.34 -3.37 -7.78
CA LEU A 123 -15.18 -3.72 -8.59
C LEU A 123 -15.44 -3.60 -10.10
N SER A 124 -16.70 -3.64 -10.55
CA SER A 124 -17.06 -3.47 -11.95
C SER A 124 -16.72 -2.07 -12.48
N THR A 125 -16.55 -1.10 -11.58
CA THR A 125 -16.10 0.26 -11.92
C THR A 125 -14.68 0.29 -12.52
N PHE A 126 -13.92 -0.79 -12.34
CA PHE A 126 -12.53 -0.93 -12.74
C PHE A 126 -12.32 -1.87 -13.94
N GLU A 127 -13.37 -2.55 -14.40
CA GLU A 127 -13.40 -3.35 -15.63
C GLU A 127 -13.51 -2.46 -16.88
#